data_AF-A0A945T393-F1
#
_entry.id   AF-A0A945T393-F1
#
_cell.length_a   1.000
_cell.length_b   1.000
_cell.length_c   1.000
_cell.angle_alpha   90.00
_cell.angle_beta   90.00
_cell.angle_gamma   90.00
#
_symmetry.space_group_name_H-M   'P 1'
#
loop_
_entity.id
_entity.type
_entity.pdbx_description
1 polymer ?
#
loop_
_entity_poly.entity_id
_entity_poly.type
_entity_poly.pdbx_seq_one_letter_code
_entity_poly.pdbx_strand_id
1 'polypeptide(L)'
;AERKEMDRLTWRDLSDDEQQQCAPLLLIGNDTTLGAAASGGLSWLLNSDLPIKVIVLAEMDLGFAGESGLHGANHRHSDARSELALAALAQRNAYVAQSSIANPEHLNHAMREALQYNGPALLRIHAPSPQRHGFASDQTLAQANRAVTSRAFPLFRYSPDLPGVFGTRITLEGNTTEPDTIASWAFHEQRFAGLFTALDGDKGPTPLEQWITLDSRGQNNKTPTCTVDDGEYAIDSDFARRLGQLLQQWQMLQELAGVVTPFTEQVQQQAETRIAASHQAEVDALKQAHQQELQTLREQLEDEVTTRITGQLSALVESYSDTH
;
A
#
# COMPACT_ATOMS: atom_id res chain seq x y z
N ALA A 1 -16.67 -10.57 -51.58
CA ALA A 1 -15.25 -10.26 -51.36
C ALA A 1 -15.08 -9.66 -49.97
N GLU A 2 -15.83 -8.61 -49.64
CA GLU A 2 -15.86 -7.93 -48.33
C GLU A 2 -16.00 -8.87 -47.11
N ARG A 3 -16.90 -9.87 -47.16
CA ARG A 3 -17.07 -10.82 -46.03
C ARG A 3 -15.83 -11.67 -45.74
N LYS A 4 -15.00 -11.97 -46.75
CA LYS A 4 -13.72 -12.67 -46.61
C LYS A 4 -12.58 -11.75 -46.15
N GLU A 5 -12.71 -10.45 -46.35
CA GLU A 5 -11.80 -9.44 -45.79
C GLU A 5 -12.08 -9.22 -44.31
N MET A 6 -13.36 -9.19 -43.91
CA MET A 6 -13.73 -9.13 -42.49
C MET A 6 -13.20 -10.31 -41.68
N ASP A 7 -13.14 -11.52 -42.25
CA ASP A 7 -12.58 -12.72 -41.59
C ASP A 7 -11.06 -12.61 -41.30
N ARG A 8 -10.38 -11.59 -41.83
CA ARG A 8 -8.95 -11.34 -41.61
C ARG A 8 -8.66 -10.18 -40.67
N LEU A 9 -9.68 -9.40 -40.28
CA LEU A 9 -9.53 -8.30 -39.35
C LEU A 9 -9.08 -8.84 -37.99
N THR A 10 -7.97 -8.30 -37.49
CA THR A 10 -7.49 -8.52 -36.14
C THR A 10 -7.75 -7.28 -35.29
N TRP A 11 -7.69 -7.43 -33.97
CA TRP A 11 -7.84 -6.32 -33.04
C TRP A 11 -6.88 -5.15 -33.34
N ARG A 12 -5.68 -5.45 -33.84
CA ARG A 12 -4.64 -4.46 -34.17
C ARG A 12 -4.91 -3.68 -35.45
N ASP A 13 -5.88 -4.12 -36.25
CA ASP A 13 -6.29 -3.42 -37.46
C ASP A 13 -7.33 -2.33 -37.18
N LEU A 14 -7.90 -2.30 -35.97
CA LEU A 14 -8.85 -1.28 -35.53
C LEU A 14 -8.13 -0.04 -35.00
N SER A 15 -8.64 1.14 -35.31
CA SER A 15 -8.23 2.39 -34.68
C SER A 15 -8.65 2.48 -33.21
N ASP A 16 -8.03 3.36 -32.42
CA ASP A 16 -8.36 3.54 -31.00
C ASP A 16 -9.85 3.87 -30.77
N ASP A 17 -10.44 4.70 -31.65
CA ASP A 17 -11.85 5.07 -31.59
C ASP A 17 -12.78 3.88 -31.88
N GLU A 18 -12.37 2.96 -32.77
CA GLU A 18 -13.12 1.73 -33.09
C GLU A 18 -12.96 0.68 -31.98
N GLN A 19 -11.77 0.58 -31.39
CA GLN A 19 -11.52 -0.28 -30.24
C GLN A 19 -12.37 0.11 -29.03
N GLN A 20 -12.50 1.42 -28.75
CA GLN A 20 -13.36 1.91 -27.67
C GLN A 20 -14.85 1.62 -27.87
N GLN A 21 -15.31 1.46 -29.12
CA GLN A 21 -16.69 1.09 -29.43
C GLN A 21 -16.95 -0.41 -29.29
N CYS A 22 -15.89 -1.23 -29.24
CA CYS A 22 -16.02 -2.67 -29.08
C CYS A 22 -16.31 -3.01 -27.61
N ALA A 23 -17.41 -3.72 -27.38
CA ALA A 23 -17.75 -4.19 -26.04
C ALA A 23 -16.67 -5.17 -25.53
N PRO A 24 -16.14 -4.99 -24.31
CA PRO A 24 -15.11 -5.87 -23.79
C PRO A 24 -15.69 -7.25 -23.45
N LEU A 25 -14.86 -8.29 -23.57
CA LEU A 25 -15.22 -9.64 -23.14
C LEU A 25 -15.03 -9.76 -21.62
N LEU A 26 -16.06 -10.20 -20.91
CA LEU A 26 -16.00 -10.45 -19.47
C LEU A 26 -15.75 -11.93 -19.19
N LEU A 27 -14.66 -12.24 -18.47
CA LEU A 27 -14.37 -13.56 -17.94
C LEU A 27 -14.61 -13.53 -16.43
N ILE A 28 -15.64 -14.24 -15.95
CA ILE A 28 -16.04 -14.23 -14.54
C ILE A 28 -15.80 -15.62 -13.94
N GLY A 29 -15.16 -15.67 -12.77
CA GLY A 29 -14.92 -16.91 -12.04
C GLY A 29 -14.50 -16.64 -10.59
N ASN A 30 -13.95 -17.64 -9.93
CA ASN A 30 -13.45 -17.56 -8.56
C ASN A 30 -11.99 -18.04 -8.47
N ASP A 31 -11.42 -18.06 -7.26
CA ASP A 31 -10.03 -18.51 -7.06
C ASP A 31 -9.79 -19.97 -7.50
N THR A 32 -10.82 -20.83 -7.58
CA THR A 32 -10.65 -22.23 -8.01
C THR A 32 -10.64 -22.36 -9.53
N THR A 33 -11.51 -21.64 -10.24
CA THR A 33 -11.58 -21.68 -11.71
C THR A 33 -10.53 -20.79 -12.38
N LEU A 34 -10.19 -19.66 -11.77
CA LEU A 34 -9.30 -18.64 -12.30
C LEU A 34 -8.03 -18.45 -11.44
N GLY A 35 -7.71 -19.38 -10.55
CA GLY A 35 -6.45 -19.36 -9.79
C GLY A 35 -5.32 -20.12 -10.48
N ALA A 36 -4.53 -20.85 -9.69
CA ALA A 36 -3.35 -21.60 -10.12
C ALA A 36 -3.56 -22.48 -11.37
N ALA A 37 -4.70 -23.18 -11.48
CA ALA A 37 -5.01 -24.03 -12.63
C ALA A 37 -5.11 -23.25 -13.96
N ALA A 38 -5.50 -21.98 -13.91
CA ALA A 38 -5.63 -21.10 -15.08
C ALA A 38 -4.47 -20.09 -15.20
N SER A 39 -3.47 -20.15 -14.32
CA SER A 39 -2.43 -19.11 -14.17
C SER A 39 -1.65 -18.83 -15.45
N GLY A 40 -1.28 -19.87 -16.22
CA GLY A 40 -0.59 -19.71 -17.50
C GLY A 40 -1.45 -18.98 -18.55
N GLY A 41 -2.72 -19.35 -18.66
CA GLY A 41 -3.67 -18.71 -19.57
C GLY A 41 -3.97 -17.26 -19.16
N LEU A 42 -4.13 -17.01 -17.85
CA LEU A 42 -4.32 -15.67 -17.32
C LEU A 42 -3.11 -14.77 -17.53
N SER A 43 -1.89 -15.28 -17.31
CA SER A 43 -0.68 -14.52 -17.60
C SER A 43 -0.60 -14.12 -19.08
N TRP A 44 -0.96 -15.01 -20.00
CA TRP A 44 -1.05 -14.66 -21.42
C TRP A 44 -2.13 -13.61 -21.70
N LEU A 45 -3.35 -13.80 -21.16
CA LEU A 45 -4.47 -12.87 -21.32
C LEU A 45 -4.11 -11.46 -20.81
N LEU A 46 -3.49 -11.36 -19.64
CA LEU A 46 -3.10 -10.10 -19.01
C LEU A 46 -1.93 -9.40 -19.71
N ASN A 47 -1.19 -10.10 -20.59
CA ASN A 47 -0.16 -9.51 -21.46
C ASN A 47 -0.63 -9.32 -22.90
N SER A 48 -1.89 -9.65 -23.21
CA SER A 48 -2.46 -9.43 -24.53
C SER A 48 -2.94 -7.99 -24.68
N ASP A 49 -3.18 -7.55 -25.91
CA ASP A 49 -3.79 -6.25 -26.19
C ASP A 49 -5.33 -6.34 -26.25
N LEU A 50 -5.90 -7.50 -25.89
CA LEU A 50 -7.32 -7.78 -26.09
C LEU A 50 -8.18 -7.07 -25.02
N PRO A 51 -9.41 -6.64 -25.36
CA PRO A 51 -10.32 -5.95 -24.44
C PRO A 51 -11.00 -6.96 -23.49
N ILE A 52 -10.22 -7.64 -22.66
CA ILE A 52 -10.69 -8.72 -21.78
C ILE A 52 -10.67 -8.26 -20.34
N LYS A 53 -11.80 -8.39 -19.63
CA LYS A 53 -11.92 -8.05 -18.21
C LYS A 53 -12.16 -9.32 -17.42
N VAL A 54 -11.16 -9.69 -16.63
CA VAL A 54 -11.21 -10.85 -15.75
C VAL A 54 -11.75 -10.41 -14.40
N ILE A 55 -12.86 -10.97 -13.96
CA ILE A 55 -13.47 -10.74 -12.65
C ILE A 55 -13.35 -12.01 -11.83
N VAL A 56 -12.63 -11.93 -10.71
CA VAL A 56 -12.40 -13.03 -9.79
C VAL A 56 -13.11 -12.74 -8.47
N LEU A 57 -14.13 -13.53 -8.17
CA LEU A 57 -14.80 -13.54 -6.88
C LEU A 57 -13.91 -14.27 -5.87
N ALA A 58 -13.33 -13.50 -4.95
CA ALA A 58 -12.35 -13.99 -4.00
C ALA A 58 -13.03 -14.64 -2.80
N GLU A 59 -12.87 -15.96 -2.68
CA GLU A 59 -13.42 -16.78 -1.61
C GLU A 59 -12.58 -16.66 -0.34
N MET A 60 -11.26 -16.48 -0.49
CA MET A 60 -10.30 -16.41 0.61
C MET A 60 -10.28 -17.64 1.53
N ASP A 61 -10.33 -18.84 0.95
CA ASP A 61 -10.22 -20.09 1.71
C ASP A 61 -8.82 -20.34 2.31
N LEU A 62 -7.81 -19.59 1.85
CA LEU A 62 -6.41 -19.64 2.30
C LEU A 62 -5.75 -21.03 2.21
N GLY A 63 -6.37 -21.98 1.50
CA GLY A 63 -5.93 -23.39 1.46
C GLY A 63 -6.41 -24.23 2.65
N PHE A 64 -7.25 -23.66 3.52
CA PHE A 64 -7.78 -24.30 4.73
C PHE A 64 -9.26 -24.69 4.65
N ALA A 65 -9.98 -24.18 3.65
CA ALA A 65 -11.31 -24.66 3.28
C ALA A 65 -11.20 -25.43 1.95
N GLY A 66 -11.28 -26.76 2.00
CA GLY A 66 -11.14 -27.60 0.80
C GLY A 66 -12.44 -27.79 0.01
N GLU A 67 -12.36 -28.62 -1.04
CA GLU A 67 -13.43 -28.82 -2.03
C GLU A 67 -14.72 -29.45 -1.48
N SER A 68 -14.72 -29.98 -0.25
CA SER A 68 -15.91 -30.52 0.44
C SER A 68 -16.57 -29.55 1.41
N GLY A 69 -16.20 -28.27 1.39
CA GLY A 69 -16.71 -27.27 2.33
C GLY A 69 -16.16 -27.44 3.75
N LEU A 70 -16.89 -26.90 4.73
CA LEU A 70 -16.53 -26.70 6.16
C LEU A 70 -15.98 -27.92 6.95
N HIS A 71 -15.85 -29.11 6.35
CA HIS A 71 -15.57 -30.37 7.05
C HIS A 71 -14.52 -31.29 6.38
N GLY A 72 -13.65 -30.78 5.50
CA GLY A 72 -12.60 -31.59 4.86
C GLY A 72 -11.40 -31.89 5.78
N ALA A 73 -11.01 -33.17 5.91
CA ALA A 73 -9.94 -33.58 6.83
C ALA A 73 -8.50 -33.41 6.29
N ASN A 74 -8.31 -32.86 5.08
CA ASN A 74 -7.00 -32.80 4.39
C ASN A 74 -6.74 -31.39 3.85
N HIS A 75 -6.20 -30.49 4.67
CA HIS A 75 -5.95 -29.09 4.32
C HIS A 75 -4.53 -28.67 4.72
N ARG A 76 -3.53 -28.91 3.86
CA ARG A 76 -2.12 -28.66 4.19
C ARG A 76 -1.22 -28.22 3.04
N HIS A 77 -1.74 -27.53 2.03
CA HIS A 77 -0.88 -26.97 0.99
C HIS A 77 -1.15 -25.49 0.78
N SER A 78 -0.06 -24.71 0.86
CA SER A 78 0.00 -23.28 0.57
C SER A 78 -0.74 -23.00 -0.73
N ASP A 79 -1.74 -22.13 -0.64
CA ASP A 79 -2.59 -21.86 -1.77
C ASP A 79 -2.03 -20.73 -2.64
N ALA A 80 -1.25 -21.10 -3.66
CA ALA A 80 -0.77 -20.17 -4.70
C ALA A 80 -1.91 -19.43 -5.42
N ARG A 81 -3.18 -19.89 -5.31
CA ARG A 81 -4.36 -19.21 -5.88
C ARG A 81 -4.61 -17.83 -5.24
N SER A 82 -4.16 -17.62 -4.00
CA SER A 82 -4.47 -16.39 -3.25
C SER A 82 -3.63 -15.17 -3.63
N GLU A 83 -2.61 -15.33 -4.49
CA GLU A 83 -1.67 -14.28 -4.87
C GLU A 83 -1.91 -13.73 -6.29
N LEU A 84 -3.04 -14.07 -6.91
CA LEU A 84 -3.33 -13.74 -8.31
C LEU A 84 -3.17 -12.25 -8.63
N ALA A 85 -3.67 -11.37 -7.75
CA ALA A 85 -3.62 -9.93 -7.98
C ALA A 85 -2.19 -9.38 -7.92
N LEU A 86 -1.35 -9.88 -7.01
CA LEU A 86 0.07 -9.53 -6.94
C LEU A 86 0.84 -10.07 -8.15
N ALA A 87 0.56 -11.30 -8.57
CA ALA A 87 1.15 -11.87 -9.78
C ALA A 87 0.75 -11.09 -11.05
N ALA A 88 -0.47 -10.54 -11.10
CA ALA A 88 -0.93 -9.70 -12.19
C ALA A 88 -0.21 -8.35 -12.23
N LEU A 89 0.11 -7.74 -11.09
CA LEU A 89 0.91 -6.51 -11.02
C LEU A 89 2.28 -6.68 -11.72
N ALA A 90 2.88 -7.86 -11.63
CA ALA A 90 4.16 -8.16 -12.29
C ALA A 90 4.08 -8.11 -13.82
N GLN A 91 2.88 -8.25 -14.42
CA GLN A 91 2.69 -8.19 -15.86
C GLN A 91 2.73 -6.75 -16.42
N ARG A 92 2.49 -5.74 -15.58
CA ARG A 92 2.59 -4.28 -15.89
C ARG A 92 1.66 -3.74 -16.99
N ASN A 93 1.12 -4.58 -17.85
CA ASN A 93 0.30 -4.17 -18.99
C ASN A 93 -1.20 -4.25 -18.72
N ALA A 94 -1.62 -4.84 -17.61
CA ALA A 94 -3.04 -4.94 -17.26
C ALA A 94 -3.42 -3.94 -16.18
N TYR A 95 -4.63 -3.40 -16.26
CA TYR A 95 -5.26 -2.79 -15.10
C TYR A 95 -5.50 -3.87 -14.03
N VAL A 96 -5.15 -3.62 -12.77
CA VAL A 96 -5.36 -4.58 -11.69
C VAL A 96 -5.99 -3.88 -10.51
N ALA A 97 -7.10 -4.40 -10.00
CA ALA A 97 -7.65 -3.91 -8.74
C ALA A 97 -8.10 -5.06 -7.84
N GLN A 98 -7.94 -4.83 -6.54
CA GLN A 98 -8.48 -5.65 -5.48
C GLN A 98 -9.48 -4.83 -4.68
N SER A 99 -10.74 -5.26 -4.63
CA SER A 99 -11.85 -4.51 -4.01
C SER A 99 -12.80 -5.42 -3.24
N SER A 100 -13.67 -4.85 -2.40
CA SER A 100 -14.60 -5.59 -1.56
C SER A 100 -15.98 -4.95 -1.63
N ILE A 101 -17.03 -5.77 -1.52
CA ILE A 101 -18.42 -5.28 -1.41
C ILE A 101 -18.64 -4.40 -0.16
N ALA A 102 -17.74 -4.47 0.84
CA ALA A 102 -17.76 -3.59 2.00
C ALA A 102 -17.35 -2.14 1.69
N ASN A 103 -16.66 -1.90 0.57
CA ASN A 103 -16.27 -0.56 0.15
C ASN A 103 -16.85 -0.26 -1.24
N PRO A 104 -18.14 0.10 -1.33
CA PRO A 104 -18.85 0.28 -2.60
C PRO A 104 -18.26 1.41 -3.45
N GLU A 105 -17.75 2.47 -2.85
CA GLU A 105 -17.09 3.57 -3.57
C GLU A 105 -15.82 3.09 -4.26
N HIS A 106 -14.92 2.41 -3.53
CA HIS A 106 -13.72 1.83 -4.12
C HIS A 106 -14.06 0.79 -5.20
N LEU A 107 -15.09 -0.04 -5.00
CA LEU A 107 -15.53 -1.04 -5.96
C LEU A 107 -16.06 -0.40 -7.24
N ASN A 108 -16.90 0.63 -7.12
CA ASN A 108 -17.44 1.38 -8.26
C ASN A 108 -16.32 2.06 -9.05
N HIS A 109 -15.36 2.67 -8.36
CA HIS A 109 -14.19 3.28 -9.00
C HIS A 109 -13.39 2.23 -9.77
N ALA A 110 -13.03 1.12 -9.13
CA ALA A 110 -12.25 0.06 -9.74
C ALA A 110 -12.93 -0.55 -10.97
N MET A 111 -14.24 -0.81 -10.87
CA MET A 111 -15.04 -1.35 -11.98
C MET A 111 -15.07 -0.40 -13.16
N ARG A 112 -15.28 0.91 -12.93
CA ARG A 112 -15.30 1.91 -13.99
C ARG A 112 -13.96 2.01 -14.71
N GLU A 113 -12.86 2.10 -13.97
CA GLU A 113 -11.52 2.15 -14.57
C GLU A 113 -11.21 0.89 -15.36
N ALA A 114 -11.51 -0.30 -14.82
CA ALA A 114 -11.28 -1.56 -15.52
C ALA A 114 -12.06 -1.64 -16.85
N LEU A 115 -13.33 -1.22 -16.86
CA LEU A 115 -14.18 -1.21 -18.05
C LEU A 115 -13.71 -0.18 -19.09
N GLN A 116 -13.21 0.98 -18.65
CA GLN A 116 -12.71 2.04 -19.52
C GLN A 116 -11.30 1.77 -20.06
N TYR A 117 -10.51 0.96 -19.36
CA TYR A 117 -9.14 0.66 -19.75
C TYR A 117 -9.07 -0.02 -21.13
N ASN A 118 -8.27 0.51 -22.05
CA ASN A 118 -8.12 -0.07 -23.39
C ASN A 118 -7.07 -1.20 -23.38
N GLY A 119 -7.46 -2.35 -22.82
CA GLY A 119 -6.60 -3.51 -22.67
C GLY A 119 -7.13 -4.50 -21.64
N PRO A 120 -6.32 -5.48 -21.21
CA PRO A 120 -6.73 -6.47 -20.24
C PRO A 120 -6.87 -5.86 -18.85
N ALA A 121 -7.88 -6.30 -18.10
CA ALA A 121 -8.05 -5.90 -16.70
C ALA A 121 -8.30 -7.12 -15.81
N LEU A 122 -7.81 -7.07 -14.57
CA LEU A 122 -8.11 -8.01 -13.51
C LEU A 122 -8.79 -7.28 -12.34
N LEU A 123 -10.01 -7.68 -12.01
CA LEU A 123 -10.75 -7.25 -10.83
C LEU A 123 -10.89 -8.43 -9.89
N ARG A 124 -10.20 -8.39 -8.74
CA ARG A 124 -10.38 -9.36 -7.67
C ARG A 124 -11.30 -8.79 -6.60
N ILE A 125 -12.50 -9.34 -6.47
CA ILE A 125 -13.57 -8.80 -5.64
C ILE A 125 -13.87 -9.75 -4.49
N HIS A 126 -13.68 -9.31 -3.25
CA HIS A 126 -14.13 -10.08 -2.10
C HIS A 126 -15.64 -9.88 -1.87
N ALA A 127 -16.38 -10.99 -1.96
CA ALA A 127 -17.81 -11.08 -1.72
C ALA A 127 -18.09 -12.37 -0.93
N PRO A 128 -18.03 -12.33 0.42
CA PRO A 128 -18.09 -13.53 1.22
C PRO A 128 -19.47 -14.19 1.16
N SER A 129 -19.48 -15.52 1.28
CA SER A 129 -20.68 -16.34 1.12
C SER A 129 -21.11 -16.89 2.48
N PRO A 130 -22.28 -16.47 3.01
CA PRO A 130 -22.74 -16.90 4.34
C PRO A 130 -22.75 -18.41 4.52
N GLN A 131 -23.26 -19.15 3.53
CA GLN A 131 -23.37 -20.61 3.60
C GLN A 131 -22.01 -21.31 3.53
N ARG A 132 -21.07 -20.83 2.70
CA ARG A 132 -19.76 -21.48 2.51
C ARG A 132 -18.77 -21.13 3.60
N HIS A 133 -18.78 -19.87 4.04
CA HIS A 133 -17.85 -19.36 5.06
C HIS A 133 -18.40 -19.59 6.47
N GLY A 134 -19.72 -19.81 6.59
CA GLY A 134 -20.38 -20.25 7.81
C GLY A 134 -20.60 -19.12 8.80
N PHE A 135 -21.35 -18.11 8.38
CA PHE A 135 -21.80 -16.98 9.20
C PHE A 135 -23.24 -16.59 8.82
N ALA A 136 -23.90 -15.74 9.62
CA ALA A 136 -25.28 -15.35 9.38
C ALA A 136 -25.42 -14.40 8.18
N SER A 137 -26.46 -14.52 7.36
CA SER A 137 -26.56 -13.79 6.07
C SER A 137 -26.59 -12.26 6.21
N ASP A 138 -27.10 -11.75 7.34
CA ASP A 138 -27.08 -10.33 7.71
C ASP A 138 -25.67 -9.80 8.03
N GLN A 139 -24.72 -10.69 8.35
CA GLN A 139 -23.33 -10.33 8.64
C GLN A 139 -22.44 -10.23 7.38
N THR A 140 -22.98 -10.43 6.17
CA THR A 140 -22.19 -10.44 4.92
C THR A 140 -21.31 -9.19 4.76
N LEU A 141 -21.88 -8.00 4.94
CA LEU A 141 -21.11 -6.76 4.84
C LEU A 141 -20.12 -6.59 6.00
N ALA A 142 -20.49 -7.02 7.21
CA ALA A 142 -19.62 -6.96 8.37
C ALA A 142 -18.38 -7.85 8.18
N GLN A 143 -18.55 -9.06 7.66
CA GLN A 143 -17.43 -9.97 7.36
C GLN A 143 -16.54 -9.45 6.23
N ALA A 144 -17.15 -8.96 5.15
CA ALA A 144 -16.42 -8.32 4.07
C ALA A 144 -15.60 -7.11 4.56
N ASN A 145 -16.13 -6.36 5.55
CA ASN A 145 -15.43 -5.24 6.16
C ASN A 145 -14.29 -5.71 7.06
N ARG A 146 -14.51 -6.73 7.91
CA ARG A 146 -13.46 -7.33 8.76
C ARG A 146 -12.28 -7.83 7.93
N ALA A 147 -12.53 -8.44 6.77
CA ALA A 147 -11.46 -8.87 5.86
C ALA A 147 -10.59 -7.69 5.38
N VAL A 148 -11.20 -6.53 5.11
CA VAL A 148 -10.51 -5.32 4.68
C VAL A 148 -9.79 -4.64 5.85
N THR A 149 -10.48 -4.41 6.97
CA THR A 149 -9.92 -3.69 8.13
C THR A 149 -8.78 -4.46 8.77
N SER A 150 -8.84 -5.80 8.78
CA SER A 150 -7.76 -6.64 9.31
C SER A 150 -6.56 -6.82 8.38
N ARG A 151 -6.66 -6.37 7.13
CA ARG A 151 -5.70 -6.60 6.04
C ARG A 151 -5.59 -8.06 5.60
N ALA A 152 -6.58 -8.90 5.92
CA ALA A 152 -6.74 -10.20 5.26
C ALA A 152 -6.95 -10.03 3.74
N PHE A 153 -7.63 -8.95 3.34
CA PHE A 153 -7.90 -8.59 1.95
C PHE A 153 -7.70 -7.07 1.72
N PRO A 154 -6.44 -6.61 1.58
CA PRO A 154 -6.19 -5.18 1.39
C PRO A 154 -6.72 -4.68 0.06
N LEU A 155 -7.25 -3.47 0.02
CA LEU A 155 -7.73 -2.85 -1.21
C LEU A 155 -6.59 -2.17 -1.95
N PHE A 156 -6.57 -2.29 -3.28
CA PHE A 156 -5.65 -1.51 -4.10
C PHE A 156 -6.16 -1.39 -5.54
N ARG A 157 -5.61 -0.42 -6.26
CA ARG A 157 -5.77 -0.29 -7.71
C ARG A 157 -4.41 0.00 -8.34
N TYR A 158 -4.19 -0.58 -9.50
CA TYR A 158 -3.05 -0.34 -10.37
C TYR A 158 -3.56 -0.02 -11.76
N SER A 159 -3.18 1.14 -12.27
CA SER A 159 -3.51 1.54 -13.63
C SER A 159 -2.23 1.83 -14.42
N PRO A 160 -1.94 1.06 -15.49
CA PRO A 160 -0.73 1.24 -16.26
C PRO A 160 -0.69 2.60 -17.00
N ASP A 161 -1.83 3.23 -17.24
CA ASP A 161 -1.96 4.52 -17.92
C ASP A 161 -1.65 5.72 -17.03
N LEU A 162 -1.57 5.52 -15.71
CA LEU A 162 -1.21 6.61 -14.80
C LEU A 162 0.25 7.05 -15.02
N PRO A 163 0.54 8.36 -14.95
CA PRO A 163 1.89 8.86 -15.13
C PRO A 163 2.83 8.44 -14.00
N GLY A 164 4.15 8.54 -14.26
CA GLY A 164 5.19 8.27 -13.28
C GLY A 164 5.72 6.82 -13.29
N VAL A 165 6.36 6.44 -12.20
CA VAL A 165 7.00 5.12 -12.02
C VAL A 165 5.99 4.07 -11.57
N PHE A 166 6.36 2.79 -11.61
CA PHE A 166 5.47 1.68 -11.27
C PHE A 166 4.70 1.89 -9.96
N GLY A 167 5.38 2.34 -8.90
CA GLY A 167 4.74 2.54 -7.60
C GLY A 167 3.73 3.68 -7.54
N THR A 168 3.96 4.79 -8.27
CA THR A 168 2.99 5.91 -8.30
C THR A 168 1.71 5.57 -9.06
N ARG A 169 1.70 4.42 -9.76
CA ARG A 169 0.51 3.88 -10.44
C ARG A 169 -0.32 2.97 -9.54
N ILE A 170 0.15 2.66 -8.33
CA ILE A 170 -0.55 1.85 -7.33
C ILE A 170 -1.16 2.79 -6.29
N THR A 171 -2.46 2.68 -6.05
CA THR A 171 -3.13 3.31 -4.90
C THR A 171 -3.55 2.27 -3.89
N LEU A 172 -3.44 2.62 -2.60
CA LEU A 172 -3.85 1.80 -1.46
C LEU A 172 -5.02 2.43 -0.67
N GLU A 173 -5.82 3.26 -1.35
CA GLU A 173 -7.00 3.90 -0.78
C GLU A 173 -8.04 2.88 -0.27
N GLY A 174 -8.82 3.29 0.73
CA GLY A 174 -9.88 2.44 1.30
C GLY A 174 -9.42 1.44 2.35
N ASN A 175 -8.14 1.51 2.76
CA ASN A 175 -7.62 0.73 3.88
C ASN A 175 -7.36 1.59 5.13
N THR A 176 -7.70 1.06 6.32
CA THR A 176 -7.52 1.75 7.62
C THR A 176 -6.04 1.83 8.06
N THR A 177 -5.66 2.91 8.74
CA THR A 177 -4.33 3.05 9.37
C THR A 177 -4.18 2.23 10.65
N GLU A 178 -5.29 1.90 11.31
CA GLU A 178 -5.36 1.08 12.53
C GLU A 178 -6.09 -0.22 12.20
N PRO A 179 -5.36 -1.26 11.76
CA PRO A 179 -5.99 -2.51 11.35
C PRO A 179 -6.35 -3.39 12.55
N ASP A 180 -7.45 -4.12 12.40
CA ASP A 180 -7.76 -5.26 13.28
C ASP A 180 -6.75 -6.39 13.04
N THR A 181 -6.74 -7.40 13.92
CA THR A 181 -5.94 -8.61 13.66
C THR A 181 -6.58 -9.48 12.57
N ILE A 182 -5.77 -10.06 11.69
CA ILE A 182 -6.27 -11.01 10.67
C ILE A 182 -6.97 -12.21 11.34
N ALA A 183 -6.48 -12.61 12.52
CA ALA A 183 -7.11 -13.66 13.32
C ALA A 183 -8.55 -13.31 13.71
N SER A 184 -8.86 -12.03 14.00
CA SER A 184 -10.23 -11.57 14.31
C SER A 184 -11.19 -11.79 13.14
N TRP A 185 -10.77 -11.50 11.91
CA TRP A 185 -11.60 -11.80 10.73
C TRP A 185 -11.87 -13.32 10.62
N ALA A 186 -10.81 -14.13 10.65
CA ALA A 186 -10.93 -15.57 10.50
C ALA A 186 -11.76 -16.23 11.62
N PHE A 187 -11.67 -15.72 12.85
CA PHE A 187 -12.41 -16.23 14.00
C PHE A 187 -13.92 -16.18 13.82
N HIS A 188 -14.44 -15.20 13.07
CA HIS A 188 -15.87 -15.02 12.88
C HIS A 188 -16.43 -15.83 11.69
N GLU A 189 -15.64 -16.74 11.11
CA GLU A 189 -16.07 -17.61 10.01
C GLU A 189 -15.93 -19.08 10.42
N GLN A 190 -17.03 -19.83 10.43
CA GLN A 190 -17.03 -21.23 10.91
C GLN A 190 -16.07 -22.13 10.13
N ARG A 191 -15.71 -21.79 8.89
CA ARG A 191 -14.73 -22.54 8.09
C ARG A 191 -13.35 -22.60 8.72
N PHE A 192 -13.01 -21.66 9.61
CA PHE A 192 -11.74 -21.63 10.33
C PHE A 192 -11.86 -22.04 11.80
N ALA A 193 -13.07 -22.35 12.30
CA ALA A 193 -13.30 -22.63 13.72
C ALA A 193 -12.40 -23.74 14.28
N GLY A 194 -12.11 -24.78 13.47
CA GLY A 194 -11.21 -25.88 13.86
C GLY A 194 -9.73 -25.50 13.99
N LEU A 195 -9.35 -24.28 13.61
CA LEU A 195 -7.99 -23.73 13.70
C LEU A 195 -7.77 -22.87 14.95
N PHE A 196 -8.82 -22.69 15.76
CA PHE A 196 -8.78 -21.98 17.03
C PHE A 196 -9.16 -22.93 18.16
N THR A 197 -8.31 -23.04 19.18
CA THR A 197 -8.57 -23.86 20.36
C THR A 197 -8.40 -23.06 21.64
N ALA A 198 -9.03 -23.53 22.73
CA ALA A 198 -8.72 -23.01 24.05
C ALA A 198 -7.22 -23.19 24.37
N LEU A 199 -6.69 -22.30 25.19
CA LEU A 199 -5.30 -22.35 25.63
C LEU A 199 -5.10 -23.50 26.64
N ASP A 200 -4.76 -24.67 26.11
CA ASP A 200 -4.56 -25.89 26.91
C ASP A 200 -3.07 -26.34 26.94
N GLY A 201 -2.13 -25.51 26.48
CA GLY A 201 -0.75 -25.90 26.14
C GLY A 201 0.35 -25.47 27.12
N ASP A 202 1.33 -26.37 27.30
CA ASP A 202 2.58 -26.21 28.09
C ASP A 202 3.68 -25.44 27.33
N LYS A 203 3.53 -25.31 26.00
CA LYS A 203 4.46 -24.58 25.11
C LYS A 203 4.16 -23.09 25.15
N GLY A 204 5.09 -22.32 25.71
CA GLY A 204 4.98 -20.88 25.96
C GLY A 204 4.10 -20.11 24.96
N PRO A 205 2.93 -19.59 25.39
CA PRO A 205 2.02 -18.84 24.52
C PRO A 205 2.73 -17.59 24.02
N THR A 206 2.53 -17.25 22.74
CA THR A 206 3.14 -16.08 22.12
C THR A 206 2.12 -15.43 21.19
N PRO A 207 1.82 -14.13 21.38
CA PRO A 207 0.92 -13.40 20.50
C PRO A 207 1.34 -13.54 19.04
N LEU A 208 0.36 -13.67 18.14
CA LEU A 208 0.56 -13.94 16.72
C LEU A 208 1.59 -12.98 16.09
N GLU A 209 1.49 -11.69 16.40
CA GLU A 209 2.41 -10.66 15.89
C GLU A 209 3.87 -10.89 16.31
N GLN A 210 4.11 -11.40 17.52
CA GLN A 210 5.45 -11.74 17.98
C GLN A 210 5.88 -13.09 17.40
N TRP A 211 4.97 -14.05 17.32
CA TRP A 211 5.26 -15.41 16.86
C TRP A 211 5.71 -15.43 15.39
N ILE A 212 5.11 -14.61 14.54
CA ILE A 212 5.46 -14.50 13.12
C ILE A 212 6.91 -14.01 12.92
N THR A 213 7.44 -13.19 13.83
CA THR A 213 8.82 -12.68 13.76
C THR A 213 9.88 -13.70 14.19
N LEU A 214 9.48 -14.81 14.80
CA LEU A 214 10.40 -15.84 15.24
C LEU A 214 11.00 -16.62 14.07
N ASP A 215 12.20 -17.15 14.28
CA ASP A 215 12.80 -18.13 13.38
C ASP A 215 12.02 -19.46 13.40
N SER A 216 12.30 -20.36 12.45
CA SER A 216 11.58 -21.64 12.34
C SER A 216 11.67 -22.47 13.63
N ARG A 217 12.78 -22.37 14.37
CA ARG A 217 12.95 -23.06 15.65
C ARG A 217 12.06 -22.46 16.74
N GLY A 218 11.97 -21.14 16.83
CA GLY A 218 11.07 -20.44 17.73
C GLY A 218 9.60 -20.77 17.43
N GLN A 219 9.21 -20.74 16.17
CA GLN A 219 7.85 -21.06 15.73
C GLN A 219 7.42 -22.49 16.09
N ASN A 220 8.32 -23.47 16.02
CA ASN A 220 8.00 -24.87 16.36
C ASN A 220 7.90 -25.15 17.87
N ASN A 221 8.49 -24.28 18.70
CA ASN A 221 8.57 -24.45 20.15
C ASN A 221 7.55 -23.61 20.93
N LYS A 222 6.93 -22.62 20.28
CA LYS A 222 5.94 -21.72 20.91
C LYS A 222 4.58 -21.87 20.25
N THR A 223 3.53 -21.59 21.00
CA THR A 223 2.15 -21.64 20.52
C THR A 223 1.71 -20.25 20.08
N PRO A 224 1.31 -20.02 18.81
CA PRO A 224 0.76 -18.73 18.40
C PRO A 224 -0.62 -18.52 19.02
N THR A 225 -0.86 -17.31 19.53
CA THR A 225 -2.11 -16.96 20.21
C THR A 225 -2.72 -15.68 19.65
N CYS A 226 -4.03 -15.51 19.80
CA CYS A 226 -4.71 -14.25 19.55
C CYS A 226 -5.76 -13.97 20.62
N THR A 227 -6.03 -12.68 20.80
CA THR A 227 -7.16 -12.20 21.61
C THR A 227 -8.27 -11.72 20.66
N VAL A 228 -9.46 -12.30 20.79
CA VAL A 228 -10.66 -11.94 20.01
C VAL A 228 -11.84 -11.94 20.96
N ASP A 229 -12.67 -10.89 20.92
CA ASP A 229 -13.87 -10.73 21.76
C ASP A 229 -13.62 -11.03 23.26
N ASP A 230 -12.53 -10.48 23.80
CA ASP A 230 -12.07 -10.66 25.20
C ASP A 230 -11.67 -12.11 25.59
N GLY A 231 -11.65 -13.04 24.63
CA GLY A 231 -11.15 -14.40 24.81
C GLY A 231 -9.75 -14.57 24.24
N GLU A 232 -8.94 -15.42 24.87
CA GLU A 232 -7.64 -15.84 24.36
C GLU A 232 -7.70 -17.24 23.75
N TYR A 233 -7.18 -17.37 22.53
CA TYR A 233 -7.23 -18.60 21.75
C TYR A 233 -5.84 -18.96 21.23
N ALA A 234 -5.53 -20.25 21.21
CA ALA A 234 -4.41 -20.79 20.46
C ALA A 234 -4.80 -20.93 18.97
N ILE A 235 -3.86 -20.65 18.08
CA ILE A 235 -4.04 -20.77 16.63
C ILE A 235 -3.24 -21.97 16.15
N ASP A 236 -3.78 -22.73 15.20
CA ASP A 236 -2.99 -23.73 14.46
C ASP A 236 -1.72 -23.10 13.84
N SER A 237 -0.58 -23.79 13.94
CA SER A 237 0.70 -23.22 13.51
C SER A 237 0.82 -23.05 12.00
N ASP A 238 0.22 -23.92 11.19
CA ASP A 238 0.24 -23.77 9.72
C ASP A 238 -0.64 -22.57 9.32
N PHE A 239 -1.78 -22.41 9.99
CA PHE A 239 -2.64 -21.26 9.79
C PHE A 239 -1.96 -19.95 10.23
N ALA A 240 -1.31 -19.92 11.38
CA ALA A 240 -0.57 -18.76 11.87
C ALA A 240 0.52 -18.30 10.89
N ARG A 241 1.27 -19.23 10.27
CA ARG A 241 2.23 -18.88 9.19
C ARG A 241 1.53 -18.25 8.01
N ARG A 242 0.35 -18.76 7.63
CA ARG A 242 -0.42 -18.20 6.52
C ARG A 242 -0.92 -16.78 6.84
N LEU A 243 -1.37 -16.52 8.07
CA LEU A 243 -1.73 -15.17 8.49
C LEU A 243 -0.52 -14.21 8.42
N GLY A 244 0.66 -14.69 8.81
CA GLY A 244 1.91 -13.95 8.64
C GLY A 244 2.25 -13.61 7.19
N GLN A 245 1.99 -14.54 6.26
CA GLN A 245 2.19 -14.29 4.82
C GLN A 245 1.25 -13.18 4.30
N LEU A 246 0.00 -13.12 4.77
CA LEU A 246 -0.93 -12.04 4.39
C LEU A 246 -0.43 -10.67 4.87
N LEU A 247 0.16 -10.59 6.07
CA LEU A 247 0.80 -9.36 6.56
C LEU A 247 2.01 -8.96 5.72
N GLN A 248 2.85 -9.92 5.33
CA GLN A 248 3.99 -9.68 4.44
C GLN A 248 3.54 -9.21 3.05
N GLN A 249 2.45 -9.76 2.51
CA GLN A 249 1.86 -9.31 1.24
C GLN A 249 1.38 -7.85 1.33
N TRP A 250 0.77 -7.47 2.46
CA TRP A 250 0.41 -6.07 2.70
C TRP A 250 1.63 -5.15 2.76
N GLN A 251 2.70 -5.55 3.47
CA GLN A 251 3.96 -4.80 3.51
C GLN A 251 4.56 -4.64 2.11
N MET A 252 4.60 -5.73 1.33
CA MET A 252 5.05 -5.71 -0.06
C MET A 252 4.22 -4.74 -0.92
N LEU A 253 2.90 -4.69 -0.75
CA LEU A 253 2.06 -3.71 -1.44
C LEU A 253 2.42 -2.27 -1.07
N GLN A 254 2.71 -2.00 0.20
CA GLN A 254 3.15 -0.68 0.66
C GLN A 254 4.52 -0.31 0.07
N GLU A 255 5.45 -1.25 -0.02
CA GLU A 255 6.75 -1.07 -0.67
C GLU A 255 6.59 -0.79 -2.17
N LEU A 256 5.79 -1.60 -2.86
CA LEU A 256 5.52 -1.43 -4.29
C LEU A 256 4.85 -0.09 -4.58
N ALA A 257 3.93 0.36 -3.73
CA ALA A 257 3.28 1.68 -3.83
C ALA A 257 4.18 2.85 -3.41
N GLY A 258 5.38 2.58 -2.88
CA GLY A 258 6.32 3.59 -2.42
C GLY A 258 5.95 4.25 -1.08
N VAL A 259 5.00 3.69 -0.33
CA VAL A 259 4.54 4.19 0.98
C VAL A 259 5.57 3.86 2.07
N VAL A 260 6.10 2.64 2.04
CA VAL A 260 7.11 2.17 3.00
C VAL A 260 8.36 1.83 2.20
N THR A 261 9.33 2.74 2.14
CA THR A 261 10.64 2.41 1.58
C THR A 261 11.75 2.92 2.49
N PRO A 262 12.81 2.12 2.75
CA PRO A 262 13.97 2.60 3.50
C PRO A 262 14.68 3.76 2.78
N PHE A 263 14.46 3.90 1.47
CA PHE A 263 14.97 5.02 0.69
C PHE A 263 14.23 6.33 0.97
N THR A 264 12.92 6.30 1.26
CA THR A 264 12.14 7.51 1.58
C THR A 264 12.67 8.17 2.85
N GLU A 265 12.95 7.39 3.89
CA GLU A 265 13.55 7.90 5.13
C GLU A 265 14.95 8.49 4.90
N GLN A 266 15.82 7.79 4.15
CA GLN A 266 17.15 8.30 3.82
C GLN A 266 17.10 9.58 2.98
N VAL A 267 16.22 9.63 1.98
CA VAL A 267 16.04 10.82 1.13
C VAL A 267 15.47 11.98 1.94
N GLN A 268 14.52 11.73 2.84
CA GLN A 268 13.97 12.74 3.73
C GLN A 268 15.05 13.30 4.67
N GLN A 269 15.83 12.44 5.32
CA GLN A 269 16.96 12.87 6.16
C GLN A 269 17.99 13.68 5.37
N GLN A 270 18.31 13.29 4.13
CA GLN A 270 19.21 14.04 3.27
C GLN A 270 18.64 15.40 2.86
N ALA A 271 17.33 15.46 2.56
CA ALA A 271 16.64 16.71 2.23
C ALA A 271 16.60 17.66 3.43
N GLU A 272 16.25 17.16 4.62
CA GLU A 272 16.27 17.91 5.88
C GLU A 272 17.69 18.43 6.19
N THR A 273 18.71 17.60 6.01
CA THR A 273 20.11 18.00 6.19
C THR A 273 20.52 19.09 5.19
N ARG A 274 20.10 18.98 3.92
CA ARG A 274 20.38 19.98 2.89
C ARG A 274 19.68 21.31 3.18
N ILE A 275 18.42 21.26 3.60
CA ILE A 275 17.63 22.44 3.98
C ILE A 275 18.26 23.11 5.20
N ALA A 276 18.60 22.33 6.24
CA ALA A 276 19.28 22.85 7.43
C ALA A 276 20.63 23.49 7.10
N ALA A 277 21.43 22.87 6.22
CA ALA A 277 22.70 23.45 5.75
C ALA A 277 22.49 24.76 4.98
N SER A 278 21.47 24.83 4.12
CA SER A 278 21.13 26.06 3.38
C SER A 278 20.70 27.19 4.32
N HIS A 279 19.80 26.91 5.27
CA HIS A 279 19.37 27.91 6.25
C HIS A 279 20.52 28.36 7.16
N GLN A 280 21.40 27.45 7.58
CA GLN A 280 22.56 27.82 8.39
C GLN A 280 23.49 28.76 7.61
N ALA A 281 23.73 28.47 6.33
CA ALA A 281 24.52 29.35 5.46
C ALA A 281 23.87 30.73 5.28
N GLU A 282 22.55 30.82 5.12
CA GLU A 282 21.82 32.10 5.04
C GLU A 282 21.91 32.89 6.35
N VAL A 283 21.75 32.23 7.49
CA VAL A 283 21.86 32.86 8.82
C VAL A 283 23.28 33.39 9.05
N ASP A 284 24.29 32.61 8.68
CA ASP A 284 25.69 33.01 8.85
C ASP A 284 26.05 34.17 7.91
N ALA A 285 25.56 34.14 6.66
CA ALA A 285 25.70 35.27 5.73
C ALA A 285 25.01 36.54 6.27
N LEU A 286 23.81 36.42 6.82
CA LEU A 286 23.06 37.54 7.39
C LEU A 286 23.78 38.13 8.62
N LYS A 287 24.31 37.27 9.50
CA LYS A 287 25.10 37.70 10.66
C LYS A 287 26.37 38.42 10.23
N GLN A 288 27.08 37.90 9.22
CA GLN A 288 28.28 38.54 8.69
C GLN A 288 27.96 39.92 8.09
N ALA A 289 26.87 40.02 7.33
CA ALA A 289 26.41 41.30 6.77
C ALA A 289 26.07 42.32 7.88
N HIS A 290 25.33 41.92 8.92
CA HIS A 290 25.03 42.80 10.05
C HIS A 290 26.28 43.18 10.85
N GLN A 291 27.22 42.26 11.05
CA GLN A 291 28.48 42.56 11.72
C GLN A 291 29.31 43.58 10.94
N GLN A 292 29.36 43.45 9.61
CA GLN A 292 30.00 44.43 8.74
C GLN A 292 29.31 45.79 8.84
N GLU A 293 27.98 45.84 8.78
CA GLU A 293 27.21 47.08 8.91
C GLU A 293 27.44 47.77 10.27
N LEU A 294 27.42 47.01 11.37
CA LEU A 294 27.72 47.52 12.70
C LEU A 294 29.16 48.04 12.81
N GLN A 295 30.12 47.36 12.17
CA GLN A 295 31.50 47.80 12.15
C GLN A 295 31.66 49.10 11.35
N THR A 296 31.06 49.18 10.16
CA THR A 296 31.06 50.41 9.35
C THR A 296 30.39 51.57 10.08
N LEU A 297 29.25 51.32 10.74
CA LEU A 297 28.57 52.35 11.53
C LEU A 297 29.42 52.82 12.72
N ARG A 298 30.13 51.90 13.38
CA ARG A 298 31.04 52.23 14.47
C ARG A 298 32.23 53.06 13.99
N GLU A 299 32.84 52.69 12.88
CA GLU A 299 33.93 53.46 12.25
C GLU A 299 33.44 54.87 11.87
N GLN A 300 32.24 54.99 11.28
CA GLN A 300 31.63 56.30 10.98
C GLN A 300 31.38 57.15 12.22
N LEU A 301 30.86 56.56 13.30
CA LEU A 301 30.64 57.27 14.57
C LEU A 301 31.97 57.70 15.22
N GLU A 302 33.00 56.85 15.19
CA GLU A 302 34.33 57.18 15.71
C GLU A 302 34.97 58.34 14.92
N ASP A 303 34.82 58.36 13.59
CA ASP A 303 35.27 59.47 12.74
C ASP A 303 34.48 60.77 13.00
N GLU A 304 33.15 60.68 13.17
CA GLU A 304 32.31 61.84 13.47
C GLU A 304 32.66 62.45 14.84
N VAL A 305 32.83 61.61 15.86
CA VAL A 305 33.22 62.02 17.22
C VAL A 305 34.60 62.65 17.22
N THR A 306 35.58 62.04 16.55
CA THR A 306 36.93 62.60 16.41
C THR A 306 36.88 63.98 15.75
N THR A 307 36.18 64.09 14.61
CA THR A 307 36.05 65.36 13.88
C THR A 307 35.41 66.45 14.74
N ARG A 308 34.36 66.11 15.50
CA ARG A 308 33.67 67.04 16.40
C ARG A 308 34.56 67.50 17.55
N ILE A 309 35.31 66.59 18.19
CA ILE A 309 36.24 66.92 19.27
C ILE A 309 37.36 67.82 18.75
N THR A 310 37.97 67.47 17.61
CA THR A 310 39.02 68.30 16.99
C THR A 310 38.48 69.69 16.64
N GLY A 311 37.29 69.79 16.05
CA GLY A 311 36.66 71.08 15.75
C GLY A 311 36.39 71.93 17.00
N GLN A 312 35.93 71.32 18.09
CA GLN A 312 35.72 72.03 19.36
C GLN A 312 37.04 72.49 20.00
N LEU A 313 38.09 71.67 19.95
CA LEU A 313 39.41 72.03 20.48
C LEU A 313 40.06 73.15 19.65
N SER A 314 39.95 73.11 18.32
CA SER A 314 40.42 74.20 17.45
C SER A 314 39.71 75.52 17.74
N ALA A 315 38.38 75.50 17.91
CA ALA A 315 37.60 76.67 18.27
C ALA A 315 38.00 77.23 19.66
N LEU A 316 38.32 76.35 20.61
CA LEU A 316 38.79 76.77 21.95
C LEU A 316 40.18 77.42 21.88
N VAL A 317 41.09 76.87 21.07
CA VAL A 317 42.42 77.43 20.85
C VAL A 317 42.35 78.79 20.16
N GLU A 318 41.50 78.95 19.14
CA GLU A 318 41.25 80.27 18.51
C GLU A 318 40.70 81.28 19.52
N SER A 319 39.75 80.88 20.38
CA SER A 319 39.20 81.76 21.41
C SER A 319 40.22 82.18 22.48
N TYR A 320 41.21 81.33 22.78
CA TYR A 320 42.32 81.63 23.70
C TYR A 320 43.42 82.48 23.04
N SER A 321 43.52 82.44 21.70
CA SER A 321 44.45 83.24 20.91
C SER A 321 43.98 84.68 20.76
N ASP A 322 42.66 84.91 20.71
CA ASP A 322 42.05 86.24 20.64
C ASP A 322 41.98 86.98 21.99
N THR A 323 42.35 86.32 23.10
CA THR A 323 42.34 86.90 24.46
C THR A 323 43.72 87.29 25.00
N HIS A 324 44.78 87.22 24.19
CA HIS A 324 46.13 87.71 24.51
C HIS A 324 46.71 88.59 23.40
#